data_AF-A0A661F192-F1
#
_entry.id   AF-A0A661F192-F1
#
_cell.length_a   1.000
_cell.length_b   1.000
_cell.length_c   1.000
_cell.angle_alpha   90.00
_cell.angle_beta   90.00
_cell.angle_gamma   90.00
#
_symmetry.space_group_name_H-M   'P 1'
#
loop_
_entity.id
_entity.type
_entity.pdbx_description
1 polymer ?
#
loop_
_entity_poly.entity_id
_entity_poly.type
_entity_poly.pdbx_seq_one_letter_code
_entity_poly.pdbx_strand_id
1 'polypeptide(L)'
;AAENENFQWHCALSDPMPEDNWEGYTGFIHEVLLHEYLEKHPSPEDCEFYMCGPPMMNSAVIKMLEDLGVESENIFLDDFGG
;
A
#
# COMPACT_ATOMS: atom_id res chain seq x y z
N ALA A 1 -5.79 11.63 -12.26
CA ALA A 1 -4.71 12.25 -11.46
C ALA A 1 -4.28 13.61 -12.00
N ALA A 2 -4.02 13.79 -13.30
CA ALA A 2 -3.46 15.02 -13.87
C ALA A 2 -4.23 16.34 -13.57
N GLU A 3 -5.50 16.27 -13.18
CA GLU A 3 -6.32 17.45 -12.85
C GLU A 3 -6.34 17.78 -11.34
N ASN A 4 -5.75 16.94 -10.47
CA ASN A 4 -5.75 17.11 -9.02
C ASN A 4 -4.34 16.94 -8.46
N GLU A 5 -3.69 18.04 -8.10
CA GLU A 5 -2.29 18.07 -7.65
C GLU A 5 -2.05 17.28 -6.34
N ASN A 6 -3.09 17.09 -5.53
CA ASN A 6 -3.05 16.37 -4.26
C ASN A 6 -3.28 14.87 -4.38
N PHE A 7 -3.43 14.32 -5.60
CA PHE A 7 -3.71 12.90 -5.80
C PHE A 7 -2.63 12.22 -6.65
N GLN A 8 -2.03 11.18 -6.09
CA GLN A 8 -1.08 10.31 -6.77
C GLN A 8 -1.56 8.86 -6.69
N TRP A 9 -1.25 8.08 -7.72
CA TRP A 9 -1.54 6.65 -7.75
C TRP A 9 -0.31 5.90 -8.28
N HIS A 10 -0.07 4.73 -7.70
CA HIS A 10 1.05 3.88 -8.07
C HIS A 10 0.58 2.45 -8.19
N CYS A 11 1.19 1.71 -9.12
CA CYS A 11 0.95 0.29 -9.33
C CYS A 11 2.24 -0.47 -9.09
N ALA A 12 2.14 -1.64 -8.46
CA ALA A 12 3.25 -2.57 -8.29
C ALA A 12 2.86 -3.92 -8.91
N LEU A 13 3.76 -4.49 -9.71
CA LEU A 13 3.61 -5.85 -10.23
C LEU A 13 4.47 -6.79 -9.40
N SER A 14 3.86 -7.79 -8.75
CA SER A 14 4.61 -8.77 -7.94
C SER A 14 5.44 -9.72 -8.79
N ASP A 15 5.00 -10.02 -10.01
CA ASP A 15 5.66 -10.92 -10.95
C ASP A 15 5.48 -10.39 -12.39
N PRO A 16 6.20 -9.31 -12.76
CA PRO A 16 6.12 -8.74 -14.10
C PRO A 16 6.71 -9.68 -15.14
N MET A 17 6.03 -9.84 -16.27
CA MET A 17 6.47 -10.68 -17.38
C MET A 17 7.30 -9.87 -18.40
N PRO A 18 8.19 -10.50 -19.19
CA PRO A 18 8.96 -9.80 -20.21
C PRO A 18 8.11 -9.01 -21.22
N GLU A 19 6.94 -9.53 -21.58
CA GLU A 19 5.97 -8.88 -22.47
C GLU A 19 5.32 -7.62 -21.88
N ASP A 20 5.32 -7.46 -20.56
CA ASP A 20 4.76 -6.28 -19.89
C ASP A 20 5.61 -5.03 -20.15
N ASN A 21 6.90 -5.21 -20.50
CA ASN A 21 7.89 -4.14 -20.63
C ASN A 21 7.83 -3.17 -19.44
N TRP A 22 7.66 -3.73 -18.24
CA TRP A 22 7.35 -2.97 -17.03
C TRP A 22 8.59 -2.28 -16.46
N GLU A 23 8.52 -0.96 -16.35
CA GLU A 23 9.58 -0.12 -15.75
C GLU A 23 9.15 0.49 -14.40
N GLY A 24 7.95 0.13 -13.91
CA GLY A 24 7.39 0.63 -12.66
C GLY A 24 7.84 -0.18 -11.43
N TYR A 25 7.14 0.02 -10.32
CA TYR A 25 7.44 -0.70 -9.08
C TYR A 25 7.17 -2.20 -9.20
N THR A 26 7.99 -2.99 -8.52
CA THR A 26 7.89 -4.46 -8.51
C THR A 26 7.95 -5.00 -7.09
N GLY A 27 7.27 -6.12 -6.85
CA GLY A 27 7.20 -6.77 -5.53
C GLY A 27 5.82 -6.65 -4.89
N PHE A 28 5.73 -7.00 -3.60
CA PHE A 28 4.46 -6.91 -2.88
C PHE A 28 4.12 -5.46 -2.54
N ILE A 29 2.84 -5.10 -2.66
CA ILE A 29 2.40 -3.71 -2.52
C ILE A 29 2.74 -3.10 -1.14
N HIS A 30 2.72 -3.89 -0.07
CA HIS A 30 3.07 -3.40 1.27
C HIS A 30 4.56 -3.04 1.39
N GLU A 31 5.46 -3.76 0.73
CA GLU A 31 6.89 -3.47 0.70
C GLU A 31 7.18 -2.23 -0.16
N VAL A 32 6.53 -2.13 -1.32
CA VAL A 32 6.64 -0.96 -2.20
C VAL A 32 6.13 0.29 -1.49
N LEU A 33 4.95 0.23 -0.87
CA LEU A 33 4.38 1.35 -0.11
C LEU A 33 5.28 1.76 1.06
N LEU A 34 5.85 0.79 1.76
CA LEU A 34 6.79 1.03 2.86
C LEU A 34 8.03 1.78 2.37
N HIS A 35 8.74 1.23 1.38
CA HIS A 35 10.04 1.75 0.95
C HIS A 35 9.95 3.05 0.16
N GLU A 36 8.95 3.18 -0.71
CA GLU A 36 8.84 4.35 -1.58
C GLU A 36 8.20 5.53 -0.87
N TYR A 37 7.40 5.31 0.18
CA TYR A 37 6.62 6.36 0.82
C TYR A 37 6.68 6.34 2.36
N LEU A 38 6.17 5.30 3.01
CA LEU A 38 5.89 5.35 4.46
C LEU A 38 7.14 5.41 5.34
N GLU A 39 8.24 4.75 4.96
CA GLU A 39 9.49 4.79 5.75
C GLU A 39 10.11 6.21 5.83
N LYS A 40 9.74 7.08 4.87
CA LYS A 40 10.21 8.48 4.77
C LYS A 40 9.15 9.47 5.24
N HIS A 41 7.93 9.00 5.54
CA HIS A 41 6.83 9.84 5.95
C HIS A 41 7.08 10.33 7.40
N PRO A 42 6.91 11.64 7.69
CA PRO A 42 7.24 12.17 9.02
C PRO A 42 6.30 11.68 10.13
N SER A 43 5.05 11.37 9.77
CA SER A 43 3.99 10.94 10.72
C SER A 43 2.99 10.00 10.03
N PRO A 44 3.37 8.75 9.67
CA PRO A 44 2.47 7.79 9.03
C PRO A 44 1.22 7.48 9.88
N GLU A 45 1.31 7.59 11.20
CA GLU A 45 0.22 7.39 12.17
C GLU A 45 -0.94 8.40 12.03
N ASP A 46 -0.67 9.57 11.46
CA ASP A 46 -1.66 10.63 11.22
C ASP A 46 -2.46 10.41 9.92
N CYS A 47 -2.15 9.36 9.15
CA CYS A 47 -2.86 9.03 7.91
C CYS A 47 -4.01 8.04 8.16
N GLU A 48 -5.08 8.17 7.38
CA GLU A 48 -6.16 7.18 7.33
C GLU A 48 -5.91 6.19 6.18
N PHE A 49 -5.87 4.90 6.49
CA PHE A 49 -5.58 3.83 5.54
C PHE A 49 -6.84 3.07 5.15
N TYR A 50 -7.29 3.26 3.92
CA TYR A 50 -8.41 2.52 3.34
C TYR A 50 -7.88 1.41 2.45
N MET A 51 -8.26 0.17 2.74
CA MET A 51 -7.71 -0.98 2.04
C MET A 51 -8.71 -2.10 1.83
N CYS A 52 -8.49 -2.84 0.75
CA CYS A 52 -9.32 -3.96 0.34
C CYS A 52 -8.52 -4.87 -0.60
N GLY A 53 -8.47 -6.16 -0.32
CA GLY A 53 -7.85 -7.13 -1.22
C GLY A 53 -7.83 -8.54 -0.65
N PRO A 54 -6.97 -9.43 -1.21
CA PRO A 54 -6.89 -10.83 -0.78
C PRO A 54 -6.41 -10.97 0.67
N PRO A 55 -6.79 -12.04 1.39
CA PRO A 55 -6.43 -12.21 2.81
C PRO A 55 -4.93 -12.05 3.10
N MET A 56 -4.06 -12.62 2.25
CA MET A 56 -2.61 -12.50 2.39
C MET A 56 -2.10 -11.06 2.25
N MET A 57 -2.69 -10.28 1.35
CA MET A 57 -2.34 -8.87 1.18
C MET A 57 -2.82 -8.05 2.39
N ASN A 58 -4.05 -8.30 2.84
CA ASN A 58 -4.64 -7.57 3.96
C ASN A 58 -3.81 -7.76 5.23
N SER A 59 -3.50 -9.02 5.58
CA SER A 59 -2.67 -9.32 6.75
C SER A 59 -1.27 -8.71 6.68
N ALA A 60 -0.65 -8.69 5.49
CA ALA A 60 0.69 -8.12 5.32
C ALA A 60 0.72 -6.59 5.46
N VAL A 61 -0.25 -5.89 4.87
CA VAL A 61 -0.35 -4.42 4.98
C VAL A 61 -0.72 -4.02 6.41
N ILE A 62 -1.71 -4.67 7.03
CA ILE A 62 -2.12 -4.36 8.42
C ILE A 62 -0.94 -4.49 9.37
N LYS A 63 -0.22 -5.61 9.30
CA LYS A 63 0.96 -5.82 10.14
C LYS A 63 2.02 -4.74 9.91
N MET A 64 2.29 -4.38 8.66
CA MET A 64 3.26 -3.33 8.33
C MET A 64 2.84 -1.96 8.92
N LEU A 65 1.55 -1.62 8.87
CA LEU A 65 1.02 -0.39 9.46
C LEU A 65 1.10 -0.41 11.00
N GLU A 66 0.76 -1.54 11.63
CA GLU A 66 0.90 -1.72 13.08
C GLU A 66 2.37 -1.61 13.53
N ASP A 67 3.31 -2.20 12.77
CA ASP A 67 4.75 -2.09 13.03
C ASP A 67 5.27 -0.65 12.87
N LEU A 68 4.60 0.19 12.08
CA LEU A 68 4.87 1.63 11.94
C LEU A 68 4.20 2.48 13.04
N GLY A 69 3.41 1.87 13.94
CA GLY A 69 2.71 2.58 15.01
C GLY A 69 1.37 3.19 14.60
N VAL A 70 0.79 2.78 13.46
CA VAL A 70 -0.56 3.19 13.06
C VAL A 70 -1.57 2.43 13.94
N GLU A 71 -2.41 3.19 14.63
CA GLU A 71 -3.48 2.62 15.47
C GLU A 71 -4.60 2.02 14.62
N SER A 72 -5.22 0.93 15.10
CA SER A 72 -6.28 0.22 14.35
C SER A 72 -7.48 1.11 14.00
N GLU A 73 -7.71 2.20 14.75
CA GLU A 73 -8.77 3.18 14.47
C GLU A 73 -8.56 3.92 13.14
N ASN A 74 -7.31 3.99 12.65
CA ASN A 74 -6.94 4.61 11.38
C ASN A 74 -6.81 3.59 10.23
N ILE A 75 -7.11 2.31 10.44
CA ILE A 75 -7.03 1.25 9.43
C ILE A 75 -8.44 0.74 9.09
N PHE A 76 -8.92 1.09 7.91
CA PHE A 76 -10.24 0.76 7.39
C PHE A 76 -10.14 -0.35 6.35
N LEU A 77 -10.48 -1.58 6.76
CA LEU A 77 -10.51 -2.75 5.90
C LEU A 77 -11.93 -3.05 5.42
N ASP A 78 -12.11 -3.19 4.11
CA ASP A 78 -13.28 -3.88 3.53
C ASP A 78 -12.92 -5.36 3.28
N ASP A 79 -13.49 -6.24 4.11
CA ASP A 79 -13.22 -7.69 4.06
C ASP A 79 -14.34 -8.42 3.32
N PHE A 80 -14.01 -8.95 2.14
CA PHE A 80 -14.93 -9.73 1.32
C PHE A 80 -15.11 -11.20 1.77
N GLY A 81 -14.51 -11.62 2.90
CA GLY A 81 -14.82 -12.88 3.57
C GLY A 81 -14.24 -14.12 2.89
N GLY A 82 -12.97 -14.04 2.46
CA GLY A 82 -12.23 -15.13 1.82
C GLY A 82 -12.14 -16.41 2.63
#